data_AF-A0A068VRR0-F1
#
_entry.id   AF-A0A068VRR0-F1
#
_cell.length_a   1.000
_cell.length_b   1.000
_cell.length_c   1.000
_cell.angle_alpha   90.00
_cell.angle_beta   90.00
_cell.angle_gamma   90.00
#
_symmetry.space_group_name_H-M   'P 1'
#
loop_
_entity.id
_entity.type
_entity.pdbx_description
1 polymer ?
#
loop_
_entity_poly.entity_id
_entity_poly.type
_entity_poly.pdbx_seq_one_letter_code
_entity_poly.pdbx_strand_id
1 'polypeptide(L)'
;MSAPGASPVNPVDAGPATRRPRGHKPPGTVTPRCPLRPDEPCTQCQAYATGPDDCGLVYLVMSDPDLLEIYREKRREAHRADHPEG
;
A
#
# COMPACT_ATOMS: atom_id res chain seq x y z
N MET A 1 -17.92 28.34 39.28
CA MET A 1 -16.53 28.51 38.81
C MET A 1 -15.94 27.10 38.67
N SER A 2 -16.06 26.49 37.48
CA SER A 2 -15.62 25.11 37.23
C SER A 2 -14.31 25.11 36.44
N ALA A 3 -13.32 24.37 36.91
CA ALA A 3 -12.07 24.12 36.19
C ALA A 3 -12.29 23.03 35.11
N PRO A 4 -11.71 23.15 33.90
CA PRO A 4 -11.74 22.06 32.93
C PRO A 4 -10.67 21.00 33.26
N GLY A 5 -11.09 19.73 33.27
CA GLY A 5 -10.22 18.58 33.41
C GLY A 5 -9.30 18.43 32.21
N ALA A 6 -8.00 18.24 32.48
CA ALA A 6 -7.03 17.87 31.47
C ALA A 6 -7.31 16.44 30.97
N SER A 7 -7.53 16.30 29.67
CA SER A 7 -7.60 14.98 29.01
C SER A 7 -6.23 14.30 29.07
N PRO A 8 -6.16 12.98 29.30
CA PRO A 8 -4.91 12.25 29.15
C PRO A 8 -4.50 12.22 27.66
N VAL A 9 -3.24 12.55 27.41
CA VAL A 9 -2.63 12.51 26.07
C VAL A 9 -2.69 11.10 25.47
N ASN A 10 -3.06 11.05 24.18
CA ASN A 10 -3.07 9.84 23.36
C ASN A 10 -1.63 9.37 23.06
N PRO A 11 -1.37 8.08 22.81
CA PRO A 11 -0.03 7.50 22.58
C PRO A 11 0.65 7.92 21.26
N VAL A 12 0.22 9.02 20.63
CA VAL A 12 0.75 9.52 19.35
C VAL A 12 2.08 10.28 19.49
N ASP A 13 2.54 10.55 20.71
CA ASP A 13 3.87 11.13 21.01
C ASP A 13 5.03 10.11 20.93
N ALA A 14 4.81 8.92 20.36
CA ALA A 14 5.88 7.95 20.13
C ALA A 14 6.85 8.50 19.07
N GLY A 15 8.04 8.93 19.51
CA GLY A 15 9.10 9.51 18.70
C GLY A 15 9.59 8.64 17.52
N PRO A 16 10.57 9.14 16.72
CA PRO A 16 10.87 8.58 15.42
C PRO A 16 11.39 7.15 15.54
N ALA A 17 10.69 6.22 14.89
CA ALA A 17 11.09 4.83 14.75
C ALA A 17 12.50 4.77 14.17
N THR A 18 13.48 4.43 15.01
CA THR A 18 14.81 4.08 14.53
C THR A 18 14.66 2.88 13.60
N ARG A 19 15.08 3.04 12.34
CA ARG A 19 14.97 1.97 11.34
C ARG A 19 15.77 0.77 11.84
N ARG A 20 15.07 -0.29 12.26
CA ARG A 20 15.72 -1.57 12.56
C ARG A 20 16.52 -2.04 11.34
N PRO A 21 17.73 -2.59 11.53
CA PRO A 21 18.46 -3.20 10.43
C PRO A 21 17.61 -4.33 9.84
N ARG A 22 17.57 -4.40 8.51
CA ARG A 22 16.85 -5.45 7.78
C ARG A 22 17.55 -6.78 8.04
N GLY A 23 17.06 -7.55 9.00
CA GLY A 23 17.43 -8.96 9.15
C GLY A 23 17.03 -9.74 7.90
N HIS A 24 17.86 -10.69 7.48
CA HIS A 24 17.54 -11.58 6.38
C HIS A 24 16.39 -12.51 6.81
N LYS A 25 15.18 -12.25 6.30
CA LYS A 25 14.02 -13.11 6.56
C LYS A 25 14.24 -14.43 5.80
N PRO A 26 14.05 -15.61 6.43
CA PRO A 26 14.09 -16.87 5.71
C PRO A 26 13.09 -16.82 4.54
N PRO A 27 13.35 -17.50 3.41
CA PRO A 27 12.47 -17.45 2.26
C PRO A 27 11.12 -18.07 2.64
N GLY A 28 10.16 -17.22 3.01
CA GLY A 28 8.76 -17.60 3.07
C GLY A 28 8.25 -17.85 1.66
N THR A 29 7.15 -18.58 1.53
CA THR A 29 6.41 -18.72 0.28
C THR A 29 6.23 -17.33 -0.34
N VAL A 30 6.76 -17.10 -1.55
CA VAL A 30 6.64 -15.81 -2.24
C VAL A 30 5.17 -15.57 -2.52
N THR A 31 4.52 -14.75 -1.70
CA THR A 31 3.13 -14.36 -1.92
C THR A 31 3.11 -13.34 -3.04
N PRO A 32 2.47 -13.63 -4.19
CA PRO A 32 2.39 -12.66 -5.28
C PRO A 32 1.63 -11.42 -4.82
N ARG A 33 2.13 -10.25 -5.19
CA ARG A 33 1.45 -8.97 -4.95
C ARG A 33 0.65 -8.56 -6.16
N CYS A 34 -0.49 -7.92 -5.94
CA CYS A 34 -1.30 -7.39 -7.02
C CYS A 34 -0.62 -6.14 -7.61
N PRO A 35 -0.35 -6.06 -8.93
CA PRO A 35 0.23 -4.87 -9.55
C PRO A 35 -0.63 -3.62 -9.32
N LEU A 36 -1.95 -3.76 -9.22
CA LEU A 36 -2.86 -2.63 -8.98
C LEU A 36 -2.90 -2.19 -7.51
N ARG A 37 -2.53 -3.07 -6.57
CA ARG A 37 -2.52 -2.82 -5.13
C ARG A 37 -1.21 -3.35 -4.52
N PRO A 38 -0.06 -2.67 -4.76
CA PRO A 38 1.28 -3.21 -4.43
C PRO A 38 1.59 -3.28 -2.93
N ASP A 39 0.78 -2.61 -2.11
CA ASP A 39 0.92 -2.58 -0.65
C ASP A 39 0.27 -3.80 0.03
N GLU A 40 -0.52 -4.58 -0.71
CA GLU A 40 -1.16 -5.80 -0.22
C GLU A 40 -0.79 -7.04 -1.06
N PRO A 41 -0.81 -8.24 -0.44
CA PRO A 41 -0.76 -9.49 -1.20
C PRO A 41 -2.02 -9.63 -2.08
N CYS A 42 -1.92 -10.45 -3.13
CA CYS A 42 -3.11 -10.80 -3.90
C CYS A 42 -4.14 -11.50 -3.00
N THR A 43 -5.38 -11.00 -3.01
CA THR A 43 -6.51 -11.53 -2.24
C THR A 43 -7.50 -12.32 -3.10
N GLN A 44 -7.17 -12.58 -4.38
CA GLN A 44 -8.05 -13.25 -5.34
C GLN A 44 -9.45 -12.61 -5.41
N CYS A 45 -9.48 -11.28 -5.50
CA CYS A 45 -10.73 -10.52 -5.45
C CYS A 45 -11.61 -10.67 -6.71
N GLN A 46 -11.04 -11.13 -7.82
CA GLN A 46 -11.77 -11.42 -9.05
C GLN A 46 -12.12 -12.91 -9.13
N ALA A 47 -13.33 -13.21 -9.59
CA ALA A 47 -13.79 -14.59 -9.73
C ALA A 47 -12.84 -15.39 -10.65
N TYR A 48 -12.52 -16.61 -10.25
CA TYR A 48 -11.67 -17.56 -10.97
C TYR A 48 -10.19 -17.17 -11.15
N ALA A 49 -9.76 -16.01 -10.62
CA ALA A 49 -8.33 -15.66 -10.62
C ALA A 49 -7.59 -16.42 -9.50
N THR A 50 -6.48 -17.04 -9.84
CA THR A 50 -5.57 -17.71 -8.88
C THR A 50 -4.38 -16.83 -8.50
N GLY A 51 -4.14 -15.74 -9.24
CA GLY A 51 -3.08 -14.78 -8.99
C GLY A 51 -3.16 -13.55 -9.88
N PRO A 52 -2.11 -12.71 -9.89
CA PRO A 52 -2.06 -11.55 -10.79
C PRO A 52 -1.88 -11.95 -12.26
N ASP A 53 -1.27 -13.10 -12.55
CA ASP A 53 -0.94 -13.54 -13.92
C ASP A 53 -2.17 -13.97 -14.73
N ASP A 54 -3.23 -14.46 -14.05
CA ASP A 54 -4.49 -14.89 -14.67
C ASP A 54 -5.68 -13.96 -14.34
N CYS A 55 -5.42 -12.81 -13.71
CA CYS A 55 -6.46 -11.86 -13.34
C CYS A 55 -6.86 -10.97 -14.52
N GLY A 56 -8.11 -11.08 -14.97
CA GLY A 56 -8.65 -10.28 -16.07
C GLY A 56 -8.57 -8.76 -15.85
N LEU A 57 -8.71 -8.28 -14.62
CA LEU A 57 -8.58 -6.84 -14.32
C LEU A 57 -7.14 -6.35 -14.49
N VAL A 58 -6.15 -7.16 -14.08
CA VAL A 58 -4.72 -6.83 -14.27
C VAL A 58 -4.41 -6.79 -15.77
N TYR A 59 -4.89 -7.78 -16.53
CA TYR A 59 -4.74 -7.80 -17.98
C TYR A 59 -5.27 -6.52 -18.64
N LEU A 60 -6.52 -6.13 -18.34
CA LEU A 60 -7.13 -4.95 -18.94
C LEU A 60 -6.32 -3.67 -18.67
N VAL A 61 -5.93 -3.42 -17.43
CA VAL A 61 -5.22 -2.18 -17.06
C VAL A 61 -3.78 -2.18 -17.56
N MET A 62 -3.09 -3.33 -17.48
CA MET A 62 -1.65 -3.39 -17.78
C MET A 62 -1.35 -3.60 -19.27
N SER A 63 -2.28 -4.15 -20.05
CA SER A 63 -2.09 -4.39 -21.49
C SER A 63 -2.61 -3.24 -22.36
N ASP A 64 -3.53 -2.42 -21.87
CA ASP A 64 -4.01 -1.23 -22.57
C ASP A 64 -3.10 -0.02 -22.26
N PRO A 65 -2.49 0.63 -23.27
CA PRO A 65 -1.52 1.70 -23.06
C PRO A 65 -2.12 2.95 -22.42
N ASP A 66 -3.38 3.27 -22.73
CA ASP A 66 -4.06 4.46 -22.22
C ASP A 66 -4.44 4.25 -20.75
N LEU A 67 -4.97 3.07 -20.42
CA LEU A 67 -5.25 2.70 -19.02
C LEU A 67 -3.97 2.60 -18.19
N LEU A 68 -2.89 2.10 -18.77
CA LEU A 68 -1.61 2.01 -18.08
C LEU A 68 -1.05 3.39 -17.73
N GLU A 69 -1.18 4.38 -18.62
CA GLU A 69 -0.74 5.76 -18.33
C GLU A 69 -1.59 6.40 -17.21
N ILE A 70 -2.92 6.23 -17.26
CA ILE A 70 -3.81 6.69 -16.19
C ILE A 70 -3.43 6.03 -14.84
N TYR A 71 -3.14 4.73 -14.84
CA TYR A 71 -2.69 4.03 -13.64
C TYR A 71 -1.39 4.61 -13.10
N ARG A 72 -0.40 4.86 -13.97
CA ARG A 72 0.89 5.47 -13.58
C ARG A 72 0.70 6.87 -13.01
N GLU A 73 -0.17 7.68 -13.60
CA GLU A 73 -0.51 9.01 -13.09
C GLU A 73 -1.07 8.94 -11.68
N LYS A 74 -2.08 8.10 -11.45
CA LYS A 74 -2.66 7.88 -10.12
C LYS A 74 -1.63 7.40 -9.09
N ARG A 75 -0.68 6.56 -9.51
CA ARG A 75 0.42 6.11 -8.65
C ARG A 75 1.37 7.24 -8.27
N ARG A 76 1.70 8.14 -9.21
CA ARG A 76 2.50 9.35 -8.93
C ARG A 76 1.76 10.30 -8.00
N GLU A 77 0.46 10.48 -8.18
CA GLU A 77 -0.40 11.26 -7.27
C GLU A 77 -0.43 10.70 -5.85
N ALA A 78 -0.68 9.40 -5.69
CA ALA A 78 -0.68 8.75 -4.39
C ALA A 78 0.68 8.90 -3.68
N HIS A 79 1.79 8.68 -4.40
CA HIS A 79 3.13 8.85 -3.84
C HIS A 79 3.39 10.29 -3.36
N ARG A 80 2.96 11.30 -4.14
CA ARG A 80 3.06 12.72 -3.75
C ARG A 80 2.20 13.02 -2.51
N ALA A 81 0.99 12.46 -2.43
CA ALA A 81 0.11 12.66 -1.29
C ALA A 81 0.67 12.03 0.00
N ASP A 82 1.32 10.86 -0.11
CA ASP A 82 1.95 10.17 1.04
C ASP A 82 3.24 10.85 1.52
N HIS A 83 3.88 11.66 0.67
CA HIS A 83 5.13 12.40 0.96
C HIS A 83 4.92 13.90 0.71
N PRO A 84 4.09 14.58 1.53
CA PRO A 84 3.71 15.96 1.28
C PRO A 84 4.86 16.98 1.43
N GLU A 85 5.99 16.59 2.04
CA GLU A 85 7.13 17.46 2.30
C GLU A 85 8.44 16.70 1.98
N GLY A 86 8.94 16.92 0.76
CA GLY A 86 10.18 16.35 0.21
C GLY A 86 10.50 16.94 -1.15
#